data_AF-A0A355C030-F1
#
_entry.id   AF-A0A355C030-F1
#
_cell.length_a   1.000
_cell.length_b   1.000
_cell.length_c   1.000
_cell.angle_alpha   90.00
_cell.angle_beta   90.00
_cell.angle_gamma   90.00
#
_symmetry.space_group_name_H-M   'P 1'
#
loop_
_entity.id
_entity.type
_entity.pdbx_description
1 polymer ?
#
loop_
_entity_poly.entity_id
_entity_poly.type
_entity_poly.pdbx_seq_one_letter_code
_entity_poly.pdbx_strand_id
1 'polypeptide(L)'
;MKTRRLRFPLALAAALAGLATAASADEIHFRFHADDLTNPAALYERMAAAAAKACQTPGRRSLSVVRDDKACAADLLDDFVAAAGSAALAAIHAEETDARVAALR
;
A
#
# COMPACT_ATOMS: atom_id res chain seq x y z
N MET A 1 -33.36 -13.66 57.73
CA MET A 1 -32.66 -12.37 57.58
C MET A 1 -32.18 -12.21 56.14
N LYS A 2 -32.40 -11.00 55.61
CA LYS A 2 -32.15 -10.46 54.26
C LYS A 2 -30.64 -10.23 54.10
N THR A 3 -29.96 -10.62 53.01
CA THR A 3 -29.42 -9.80 51.88
C THR A 3 -28.20 -10.58 51.32
N ARG A 4 -27.66 -10.48 50.10
CA ARG A 4 -27.87 -9.69 48.87
C ARG A 4 -27.15 -10.43 47.73
N ARG A 5 -27.72 -10.32 46.53
CA ARG A 5 -27.12 -10.69 45.24
C ARG A 5 -25.92 -9.78 44.93
N LEU A 6 -24.88 -10.31 44.28
CA LEU A 6 -24.07 -9.55 43.33
C LEU A 6 -23.83 -10.40 42.07
N ARG A 7 -24.42 -9.89 40.99
CA ARG A 7 -24.18 -10.26 39.60
C ARG A 7 -22.87 -9.60 39.17
N PHE A 8 -22.00 -10.34 38.49
CA PHE A 8 -21.06 -9.75 37.54
C PHE A 8 -20.87 -10.70 36.35
N PRO A 9 -21.57 -10.49 35.23
CA PRO A 9 -21.22 -11.05 33.94
C PRO A 9 -20.35 -10.03 33.21
N LEU A 10 -19.11 -10.36 32.87
CA LEU A 10 -18.29 -9.64 31.89
C LEU A 10 -17.01 -10.46 31.63
N ALA A 11 -17.14 -11.51 30.82
CA ALA A 11 -16.00 -12.03 30.08
C ALA A 11 -16.22 -11.62 28.62
N LEU A 12 -15.51 -10.56 28.28
CA LEU A 12 -15.52 -9.82 27.03
C LEU A 12 -15.17 -10.75 25.86
N ALA A 13 -15.87 -10.55 24.75
CA ALA A 13 -15.62 -11.19 23.48
C ALA A 13 -14.17 -10.99 23.01
N ALA A 14 -13.44 -12.09 22.86
CA ALA A 14 -12.12 -12.13 22.22
C ALA A 14 -12.05 -13.36 21.32
N ALA A 15 -12.82 -13.36 20.25
CA ALA A 15 -12.69 -14.33 19.17
C ALA A 15 -12.93 -13.66 17.81
N LEU A 16 -12.38 -12.45 17.64
CA LEU A 16 -12.00 -11.98 16.32
C LEU A 16 -10.61 -12.55 16.04
N ALA A 17 -10.55 -13.87 15.88
CA ALA A 17 -9.52 -14.49 15.05
C ALA A 17 -9.86 -14.12 13.60
N GLY A 18 -9.72 -12.83 13.29
CA GLY A 18 -9.61 -12.37 11.93
C GLY A 18 -8.41 -13.10 11.38
N LEU A 19 -8.63 -13.92 10.36
CA LEU A 19 -7.57 -14.45 9.53
C LEU A 19 -6.90 -13.24 8.87
N ALA A 20 -5.98 -12.61 9.61
CA ALA A 20 -4.84 -11.95 9.03
C ALA A 20 -4.06 -13.09 8.35
N THR A 21 -4.49 -13.43 7.13
CA THR A 21 -3.54 -13.86 6.11
C THR A 21 -2.52 -12.74 6.06
N ALA A 22 -1.48 -12.88 6.87
CA ALA A 22 -0.19 -12.31 6.57
C ALA A 22 0.18 -12.95 5.24
N ALA A 23 -0.23 -12.30 4.15
CA ALA A 23 0.36 -12.55 2.85
C ALA A 23 1.86 -12.40 3.09
N SER A 24 2.59 -13.50 2.95
CA SER A 24 4.03 -13.53 3.06
C SER A 24 4.57 -12.34 2.28
N ALA A 25 5.19 -11.40 2.99
CA ALA A 25 5.82 -10.23 2.40
C ALA A 25 7.06 -10.74 1.65
N ASP A 26 6.83 -11.29 0.46
CA ASP A 26 7.88 -11.42 -0.53
C ASP A 26 8.30 -9.98 -0.85
N GLU A 27 9.55 -9.62 -0.53
CA GLU A 27 10.07 -8.29 -0.82
C GLU A 27 10.09 -8.11 -2.34
N ILE A 28 9.16 -7.31 -2.85
CA ILE A 28 9.12 -6.98 -4.27
C ILE A 28 10.23 -5.97 -4.51
N HIS A 29 11.30 -6.39 -5.18
CA HIS A 29 12.40 -5.50 -5.56
C HIS A 29 12.26 -5.01 -6.99
N PHE A 30 12.35 -3.70 -7.18
CA PHE A 30 12.50 -3.09 -8.51
C PHE A 30 13.98 -2.93 -8.86
N ARG A 31 14.38 -3.45 -10.03
CA ARG A 31 15.76 -3.37 -10.52
C ARG A 31 15.83 -2.31 -11.62
N PHE A 32 16.81 -1.41 -11.51
CA PHE A 32 17.14 -0.43 -12.53
C PHE A 32 18.65 -0.22 -12.59
N HIS A 33 19.13 0.35 -13.69
CA HIS A 33 20.54 0.68 -13.87
C HIS A 33 20.80 2.16 -13.60
N ALA A 34 22.02 2.53 -13.22
CA ALA A 34 22.35 3.94 -12.99
C ALA A 34 22.05 4.83 -14.22
N ASP A 35 22.22 4.29 -15.43
CA ASP A 35 21.91 4.97 -16.69
C ASP A 35 20.42 5.30 -16.84
N ASP A 36 19.52 4.59 -16.14
CA ASP A 36 18.09 4.89 -16.14
C ASP A 36 17.81 6.26 -15.46
N LEU A 37 18.69 6.72 -14.56
CA LEU A 37 18.56 8.01 -13.88
C LEU A 37 18.79 9.20 -14.83
N THR A 38 19.34 8.97 -16.02
CA THR A 38 19.49 10.01 -17.06
C THR A 38 18.14 10.47 -17.60
N ASN A 39 17.09 9.65 -17.47
CA ASN A 39 15.71 10.00 -17.77
C ASN A 39 14.80 9.61 -16.59
N PRO A 40 14.76 10.42 -15.52
CA PRO A 40 14.07 10.07 -14.28
C PRO A 40 12.55 9.94 -14.49
N ALA A 41 11.96 10.69 -15.42
CA ALA A 41 10.54 10.56 -15.75
C ALA A 41 10.21 9.18 -16.34
N ALA A 42 11.01 8.71 -17.31
CA ALA A 42 10.79 7.38 -17.90
C ALA A 42 11.02 6.25 -16.89
N LEU A 43 11.98 6.43 -15.97
CA LEU A 43 12.21 5.49 -14.89
C LEU A 43 11.04 5.47 -13.89
N TYR A 44 10.53 6.63 -13.50
CA TYR A 44 9.38 6.76 -12.62
C TYR A 44 8.14 6.06 -13.18
N GLU A 45 7.83 6.27 -14.47
CA GLU A 45 6.71 5.59 -15.15
C GLU A 45 6.87 4.06 -15.14
N ARG A 46 8.10 3.56 -15.34
CA ARG A 46 8.38 2.12 -15.24
C ARG A 46 8.17 1.60 -13.83
N MET A 47 8.60 2.34 -12.80
CA MET A 47 8.38 1.99 -11.39
C MET A 47 6.88 1.92 -11.09
N ALA A 48 6.11 2.93 -11.51
CA ALA A 48 4.67 2.97 -11.32
C ALA A 48 3.95 1.81 -12.03
N ALA A 49 4.34 1.51 -13.27
CA ALA A 49 3.79 0.38 -14.02
C ALA A 49 4.14 -0.97 -13.38
N ALA A 50 5.36 -1.13 -12.87
CA ALA A 50 5.78 -2.34 -12.17
C ALA A 50 5.03 -2.52 -10.85
N ALA A 51 4.87 -1.45 -10.07
CA ALA A 51 4.10 -1.49 -8.82
C ALA A 51 2.63 -1.85 -9.07
N ALA A 52 2.00 -1.22 -10.07
CA ALA A 52 0.63 -1.53 -10.46
C ALA A 52 0.46 -2.99 -10.90
N LYS A 53 1.42 -3.52 -11.67
CA LYS A 53 1.38 -4.92 -12.12
C LYS A 53 1.57 -5.90 -10.97
N ALA A 54 2.48 -5.60 -10.04
CA ALA A 54 2.76 -6.47 -8.90
C ALA A 54 1.55 -6.60 -7.96
N CYS A 55 0.81 -5.50 -7.77
CA CYS A 55 -0.38 -5.45 -6.92
C CYS A 55 -1.69 -5.84 -7.63
N GLN A 56 -1.66 -6.17 -8.92
CA GLN A 56 -2.87 -6.43 -9.68
C GLN A 56 -3.48 -7.79 -9.31
N THR A 57 -4.67 -7.77 -8.71
CA THR A 57 -5.44 -9.00 -8.48
C THR A 57 -6.02 -9.53 -9.81
N PRO A 58 -5.79 -10.81 -10.19
CA PRO A 58 -6.31 -11.36 -11.44
C PRO A 58 -7.84 -11.59 -11.40
N GLY A 59 -8.49 -11.48 -12.56
CA GLY A 59 -9.91 -11.81 -12.75
C GLY A 59 -10.88 -10.63 -12.57
N ARG A 60 -12.17 -10.94 -12.30
CA ARG A 60 -13.19 -9.92 -12.04
C ARG A 60 -12.96 -9.30 -10.67
N ARG A 61 -12.80 -7.97 -10.63
CA ARG A 61 -12.50 -7.21 -9.42
C ARG A 61 -13.70 -6.39 -8.98
N SER A 62 -14.01 -6.43 -7.69
CA SER A 62 -14.95 -5.49 -7.07
C SER A 62 -14.29 -4.12 -6.92
N LEU A 63 -15.09 -3.07 -6.70
CA LEU A 63 -14.54 -1.73 -6.44
C LEU A 63 -13.64 -1.69 -5.20
N SER A 64 -13.91 -2.51 -4.18
CA SER A 64 -13.03 -2.63 -3.00
C SER A 64 -11.68 -3.18 -3.40
N VAL A 65 -11.64 -4.29 -4.14
CA VAL A 65 -10.38 -4.90 -4.61
C VAL A 65 -9.59 -3.92 -5.48
N VAL A 66 -10.26 -3.16 -6.35
CA VAL A 66 -9.59 -2.13 -7.15
C VAL A 66 -8.98 -1.02 -6.29
N ARG A 67 -9.64 -0.63 -5.20
CA ARG A 67 -9.09 0.36 -4.26
C ARG A 67 -7.88 -0.22 -3.52
N ASP A 68 -7.96 -1.47 -3.09
CA ASP A 68 -6.90 -2.13 -2.34
C ASP A 68 -5.67 -2.39 -3.25
N ASP A 69 -5.87 -2.82 -4.51
CA ASP A 69 -4.81 -2.91 -5.55
C ASP A 69 -4.11 -1.55 -5.74
N LYS A 70 -4.88 -0.44 -5.77
CA LYS A 70 -4.33 0.92 -5.94
C LYS A 70 -3.54 1.40 -4.74
N ALA A 71 -3.97 1.06 -3.52
CA ALA A 71 -3.24 1.38 -2.30
C ALA A 71 -1.90 0.62 -2.28
N CYS A 72 -1.94 -0.69 -2.53
CA CYS A 72 -0.73 -1.51 -2.67
C CYS A 72 0.25 -0.94 -3.71
N ALA A 73 -0.24 -0.54 -4.88
CA ALA A 73 0.61 0.01 -5.93
C ALA A 73 1.22 1.38 -5.57
N ALA A 74 0.53 2.19 -4.76
CA ALA A 74 1.05 3.44 -4.26
C ALA A 74 2.16 3.18 -3.23
N ASP A 75 1.89 2.36 -2.21
CA ASP A 75 2.86 2.01 -1.17
C ASP A 75 4.14 1.40 -1.78
N LEU A 76 3.98 0.51 -2.76
CA LEU A 76 5.11 -0.13 -3.45
C LEU A 76 5.90 0.84 -4.34
N LEU A 77 5.25 1.86 -4.91
CA LEU A 77 5.94 2.90 -5.67
C LEU A 77 6.76 3.81 -4.73
N ASP A 78 6.22 4.14 -3.56
CA ASP A 78 6.93 4.91 -2.53
C ASP A 78 8.22 4.17 -2.12
N ASP A 79 8.14 2.86 -1.91
CA ASP A 79 9.29 2.01 -1.61
C ASP A 79 10.33 2.01 -2.75
N PHE A 80 9.89 1.92 -4.02
CA PHE A 80 10.80 1.97 -5.17
C PHE A 80 11.52 3.31 -5.30
N VAL A 81 10.81 4.42 -5.10
CA VAL A 81 11.39 5.77 -5.16
C VAL A 81 12.36 5.97 -3.99
N ALA A 82 11.99 5.55 -2.78
CA ALA A 82 12.86 5.61 -1.60
C ALA A 82 14.14 4.79 -1.79
N ALA A 83 14.01 3.56 -2.28
CA ALA A 83 15.14 2.66 -2.54
C ALA A 83 16.07 3.20 -3.65
N ALA A 84 15.54 3.94 -4.62
CA ALA A 84 16.35 4.55 -5.67
C ALA A 84 17.24 5.70 -5.16
N GLY A 85 16.88 6.32 -4.03
CA GLY A 85 17.68 7.37 -3.38
C GLY A 85 17.95 8.61 -4.25
N SER A 86 17.13 8.85 -5.28
CA SER A 86 17.32 9.94 -6.25
C SER A 86 16.42 11.12 -5.94
N ALA A 87 17.02 12.30 -5.74
CA ALA A 87 16.28 13.55 -5.51
C ALA A 87 15.36 13.91 -6.68
N ALA A 88 15.76 13.59 -7.92
CA ALA A 88 14.93 13.86 -9.10
C ALA A 88 13.66 12.98 -9.13
N LEU A 89 13.78 11.70 -8.76
CA LEU A 89 12.62 10.81 -8.67
C LEU A 89 11.69 11.22 -7.52
N ALA A 90 12.25 11.61 -6.38
CA ALA A 90 11.47 12.11 -5.25
C ALA A 90 10.67 13.38 -5.60
N ALA A 91 11.26 14.30 -6.37
CA ALA A 91 10.56 15.50 -6.83
C ALA A 91 9.38 15.18 -7.76
N ILE A 92 9.59 14.30 -8.75
CA ILE A 92 8.52 13.84 -9.65
C ILE A 92 7.41 13.16 -8.85
N HIS A 93 7.78 12.30 -7.91
CA HIS A 93 6.82 11.58 -7.09
C HIS A 93 5.96 12.51 -6.21
N ALA A 94 6.56 13.55 -5.64
CA ALA A 94 5.84 14.56 -4.86
C ALA A 94 4.86 15.36 -5.75
N GLU A 95 5.30 15.80 -6.94
CA GLU A 95 4.45 16.53 -7.89
C GLU A 95 3.22 15.70 -8.30
N GLU A 96 3.43 14.44 -8.68
CA GLU A 96 2.35 13.51 -9.05
C GLU A 96 1.38 13.25 -7.90
N THR A 97 1.90 13.12 -6.68
CA THR A 97 1.08 12.90 -5.47
C THR A 97 0.23 14.13 -5.16
N ASP A 98 0.81 15.32 -5.21
CA ASP A 98 0.11 16.59 -4.99
C ASP A 98 -0.99 16.82 -6.05
N ALA A 99 -0.70 16.53 -7.32
CA ALA A 99 -1.68 16.62 -8.40
C ALA A 99 -2.89 15.71 -8.16
N ARG A 100 -2.64 14.47 -7.69
CA ARG A 100 -3.71 13.51 -7.33
C ARG A 100 -4.56 14.00 -6.16
N VAL A 101 -3.93 14.56 -5.12
CA VAL A 101 -4.66 15.10 -3.95
C VAL A 101 -5.47 16.34 -4.35
N ALA A 102 -4.92 17.22 -5.19
CA ALA A 102 -5.61 18.40 -5.68
C ALA A 102 -6.87 18.04 -6.49
N ALA A 103 -6.83 16.98 -7.29
CA ALA A 103 -7.98 16.50 -8.07
C ALA A 103 -9.14 15.94 -7.22
N LEU A 104 -8.92 15.71 -5.92
CA LEU A 104 -9.93 15.21 -4.98
C LEU A 104 -10.59 16.33 -4.15
N ARG A 105 -10.11 17.57 -4.26
CA ARG A 105 -10.64 18.75 -3.55
C ARG A 105 -11.66 19.49 -4.41
#